data_AF-A0A2V5Q8Z0-F1
#
_entry.id   AF-A0A2V5Q8Z0-F1
#
_cell.length_a   1.000
_cell.length_b   1.000
_cell.length_c   1.000
_cell.angle_alpha   90.00
_cell.angle_beta   90.00
_cell.angle_gamma   90.00
#
_symmetry.space_group_name_H-M   'P 1'
#
loop_
_entity.id
_entity.type
_entity.pdbx_description
1 polymer ?
#
loop_
_entity_poly.entity_id
_entity_poly.type
_entity_poly.pdbx_seq_one_letter_code
_entity_poly.pdbx_strand_id
1 'polypeptide(L)'
;MKSIAPREGYDPEAIFTAPLAGKLIWGDVDYRTDLGTVPILSDNEQTSDLSHFARIVSSEVTKIINIPVMSESTLGGLAGCLYNVTIPNIDNWRRFTQLSGYGGTAIVSLYNNPVIGKKVVLNIMDGLAAQYAGGPQSQPNYAVHHATLLASKDPVAIDALALQRIDAWRKEAQLPPIGRQAAYIQVAGEVGLGHADHARIEVRNVNR
;
A
#
# COMPACT_ATOMS: atom_id res chain seq x y z
N MET A 1 -22.35 8.04 -8.20
CA MET A 1 -21.46 7.03 -7.58
C MET A 1 -22.29 5.78 -7.37
N LYS A 2 -21.99 4.65 -8.03
CA LYS A 2 -22.72 3.40 -7.84
C LYS A 2 -22.04 2.65 -6.70
N SER A 3 -22.76 2.33 -5.63
CA SER A 3 -22.21 1.51 -4.54
C SER A 3 -22.01 0.09 -5.04
N ILE A 4 -20.83 -0.47 -4.84
CA ILE A 4 -20.56 -1.90 -5.07
C ILE A 4 -20.82 -2.61 -3.74
N ALA A 5 -21.66 -3.64 -3.74
CA ALA A 5 -21.86 -4.43 -2.53
C ALA A 5 -20.52 -5.08 -2.13
N PRO A 6 -20.19 -5.20 -0.83
CA PRO A 6 -18.89 -5.71 -0.37
C PRO A 6 -18.41 -6.99 -1.06
N ARG A 7 -19.33 -7.93 -1.31
CA ARG A 7 -19.04 -9.21 -1.98
C ARG A 7 -18.88 -9.12 -3.50
N GLU A 8 -19.31 -8.02 -4.10
CA GLU A 8 -19.23 -7.79 -5.56
C GLU A 8 -17.96 -7.03 -5.95
N GLY A 9 -17.29 -6.35 -5.00
CA GLY A 9 -16.08 -5.55 -5.26
C GLY A 9 -14.79 -6.37 -5.33
N TYR A 10 -14.77 -7.51 -4.66
CA TYR A 10 -13.63 -8.42 -4.61
C TYR A 10 -13.92 -9.70 -5.39
N ASP A 11 -12.86 -10.32 -5.88
CA ASP A 11 -12.90 -11.56 -6.64
C ASP A 11 -12.64 -12.77 -5.72
N PRO A 12 -13.64 -13.63 -5.47
CA PRO A 12 -13.50 -14.80 -4.59
C PRO A 12 -12.44 -15.79 -5.05
N GLU A 13 -12.11 -15.81 -6.34
CA GLU A 13 -11.15 -16.77 -6.90
C GLU A 13 -9.71 -16.22 -6.94
N ALA A 14 -9.55 -14.90 -6.85
CA ALA A 14 -8.24 -14.25 -6.85
C ALA A 14 -7.77 -14.02 -5.41
N ILE A 15 -7.03 -14.98 -4.86
CA ILE A 15 -6.67 -15.03 -3.44
C ILE A 15 -5.18 -14.73 -3.23
N PHE A 16 -4.89 -13.99 -2.16
CA PHE A 16 -3.58 -13.83 -1.54
C PHE A 16 -3.60 -14.40 -0.12
N THR A 17 -2.69 -15.33 0.16
CA THR A 17 -2.54 -15.96 1.48
C THR A 17 -1.25 -15.50 2.14
N ALA A 18 -1.30 -15.23 3.44
CA ALA A 18 -0.13 -14.92 4.25
C ALA A 18 -0.28 -15.62 5.62
N PRO A 19 0.81 -16.01 6.30
CA PRO A 19 0.76 -16.70 7.60
C PRO A 19 0.43 -15.74 8.75
N LEU A 20 -0.63 -14.94 8.57
CA LEU A 20 -1.13 -13.94 9.50
C LEU A 20 -2.64 -13.89 9.33
N ALA A 21 -3.37 -14.33 10.36
CA ALA A 21 -4.82 -14.23 10.38
C ALA A 21 -5.26 -12.82 10.76
N GLY A 22 -6.27 -12.30 10.06
CA GLY A 22 -6.94 -11.03 10.35
C GLY A 22 -8.38 -11.25 10.78
N LYS A 23 -8.90 -10.37 11.64
CA LYS A 23 -10.33 -10.34 11.97
C LYS A 23 -11.12 -9.78 10.79
N LEU A 24 -12.00 -10.60 10.24
CA LEU A 24 -12.89 -10.24 9.14
C LEU A 24 -13.93 -9.21 9.62
N ILE A 25 -14.28 -8.28 8.75
CA ILE A 25 -15.32 -7.27 9.01
C ILE A 25 -16.33 -7.22 7.87
N TRP A 26 -17.47 -6.59 8.13
CA TRP A 26 -18.43 -6.24 7.08
C TRP A 26 -17.71 -5.45 5.99
N GLY A 27 -17.60 -6.03 4.79
CA GLY A 27 -16.65 -5.54 3.78
C GLY A 27 -15.88 -6.67 3.08
N ASP A 28 -15.49 -7.67 3.85
CA ASP A 28 -14.67 -8.79 3.37
C ASP A 28 -15.54 -9.90 2.76
N VAL A 29 -15.01 -10.60 1.74
CA VAL A 29 -15.73 -11.64 0.98
C VAL A 29 -16.22 -12.75 1.91
N ASP A 30 -15.32 -13.22 2.78
CA ASP A 30 -15.57 -14.33 3.71
C ASP A 30 -16.32 -13.92 4.98
N TYR A 31 -16.69 -12.64 5.13
CA TYR A 31 -17.42 -12.19 6.30
C TYR A 31 -18.81 -12.82 6.36
N ARG A 32 -19.09 -13.52 7.47
CA ARG A 32 -20.35 -14.22 7.73
C ARG A 32 -21.24 -13.44 8.69
N THR A 33 -22.49 -13.18 8.27
CA THR A 33 -23.49 -12.38 9.00
C THR A 33 -24.55 -13.22 9.72
N ASP A 34 -24.52 -14.55 9.57
CA ASP A 34 -25.47 -15.51 10.13
C ASP A 34 -25.29 -15.70 11.65
N LEU A 35 -25.49 -14.62 12.40
CA LEU A 35 -25.76 -14.60 13.84
C LEU A 35 -27.22 -15.01 14.16
N GLY A 36 -27.92 -15.66 13.22
CA GLY A 36 -29.37 -15.85 13.24
C GLY A 36 -29.89 -16.96 14.16
N THR A 37 -29.06 -17.92 14.58
CA THR A 37 -29.45 -18.96 15.55
C THR A 37 -28.20 -19.54 16.22
N VAL A 38 -28.04 -19.20 17.51
CA VAL A 38 -27.14 -19.78 18.55
C VAL A 38 -25.62 -19.50 18.45
N PRO A 39 -24.92 -19.55 19.60
CA PRO A 39 -24.60 -18.47 20.53
C PRO A 39 -23.38 -17.64 20.09
N ILE A 40 -23.04 -16.57 20.83
CA ILE A 40 -21.84 -15.73 20.62
C ILE A 40 -20.62 -16.64 20.43
N LEU A 41 -20.19 -16.78 19.18
CA LEU A 41 -19.04 -17.58 18.82
C LEU A 41 -17.78 -16.86 19.30
N SER A 42 -16.79 -17.63 19.77
CA SER A 42 -15.51 -17.10 20.21
C SER A 42 -14.85 -16.28 19.08
N ASP A 43 -14.05 -15.25 19.42
CA ASP A 43 -13.39 -14.33 18.48
C ASP A 43 -12.61 -15.02 17.33
N ASN A 44 -12.31 -16.32 17.45
CA ASN A 44 -11.60 -17.12 16.46
C ASN A 44 -12.42 -17.45 15.20
N GLU A 45 -13.75 -17.42 15.24
CA GLU A 45 -14.59 -17.90 14.12
C GLU A 45 -14.79 -16.88 12.99
N GLN A 46 -14.38 -15.63 13.19
CA GLN A 46 -14.36 -14.60 12.14
C GLN A 46 -12.93 -14.14 11.83
N THR A 47 -12.01 -15.09 11.76
CA THR A 47 -10.63 -14.83 11.34
C THR A 47 -10.30 -15.58 10.06
N SER A 48 -9.47 -14.98 9.22
CA SER A 48 -8.97 -15.60 7.99
C SER A 48 -7.56 -15.12 7.69
N ASP A 49 -6.75 -16.00 7.15
CA ASP A 49 -5.41 -15.71 6.63
C ASP A 49 -5.43 -15.35 5.13
N LEU A 50 -6.62 -15.38 4.52
CA LEU A 50 -6.88 -15.07 3.12
C LEU A 50 -7.21 -13.58 2.92
N SER A 51 -6.87 -13.12 1.73
CA SER A 51 -7.26 -11.84 1.15
C SER A 51 -7.72 -12.07 -0.29
N HIS A 52 -8.75 -11.37 -0.73
CA HIS A 52 -9.27 -11.40 -2.08
C HIS A 52 -8.88 -10.12 -2.80
N PHE A 53 -8.38 -10.23 -4.03
CA PHE A 53 -8.06 -9.05 -4.84
C PHE A 53 -9.32 -8.33 -5.30
N ALA A 54 -9.27 -7.01 -5.39
CA ALA A 54 -10.35 -6.22 -5.97
C ALA A 54 -10.57 -6.68 -7.43
N ARG A 55 -11.84 -6.88 -7.82
CA ARG A 55 -12.21 -7.42 -9.14
C ARG A 55 -11.65 -6.57 -10.29
N ILE A 56 -11.60 -5.25 -10.09
CA ILE A 56 -10.98 -4.31 -11.04
C ILE A 56 -9.53 -4.68 -11.34
N VAL A 57 -8.76 -5.02 -10.31
CA VAL A 57 -7.35 -5.40 -10.42
C VAL A 57 -7.21 -6.85 -10.86
N SER A 58 -8.07 -7.77 -10.44
CA SER A 58 -7.98 -9.19 -10.82
C SER A 58 -8.27 -9.41 -12.30
N SER A 59 -9.35 -8.83 -12.83
CA SER A 59 -9.95 -9.27 -14.10
C SER A 59 -10.42 -8.15 -15.02
N GLU A 60 -10.76 -6.95 -14.53
CA GLU A 60 -11.34 -5.91 -15.39
C GLU A 60 -10.29 -5.07 -16.15
N VAL A 61 -9.10 -4.92 -15.59
CA VAL A 61 -8.01 -4.15 -16.24
C VAL A 61 -6.80 -5.02 -16.59
N THR A 62 -6.11 -4.61 -17.65
CA THR A 62 -4.85 -5.22 -18.12
C THR A 62 -3.63 -4.34 -17.86
N LYS A 63 -3.86 -3.05 -17.56
CA LYS A 63 -2.84 -2.01 -17.35
C LYS A 63 -3.29 -1.08 -16.23
N ILE A 64 -2.35 -0.70 -15.38
CA ILE A 64 -2.53 0.19 -14.23
C ILE A 64 -1.53 1.34 -14.36
N ILE A 65 -2.05 2.57 -14.34
CA ILE A 65 -1.28 3.78 -14.08
C ILE A 65 -1.51 4.12 -12.61
N ASN A 66 -0.47 4.01 -11.80
CA ASN A 66 -0.54 4.20 -10.35
C ASN A 66 -0.23 5.66 -10.00
N ILE A 67 -1.10 6.30 -9.23
CA ILE A 67 -0.96 7.71 -8.84
C ILE A 67 -1.02 7.82 -7.32
N PRO A 68 0.06 7.47 -6.60
CA PRO A 68 0.12 7.61 -5.15
C PRO A 68 0.34 9.08 -4.75
N VAL A 69 -0.09 9.43 -3.54
CA VAL A 69 0.29 10.69 -2.90
C VAL A 69 1.60 10.47 -2.14
N MET A 70 2.51 11.44 -2.16
CA MET A 70 3.72 11.43 -1.34
C MET A 70 3.34 11.67 0.13
N SER A 71 3.00 10.59 0.84
CA SER A 71 2.59 10.67 2.23
C SER A 71 3.16 9.56 3.11
N GLU A 72 3.32 9.89 4.38
CA GLU A 72 3.60 8.95 5.46
C GLU A 72 2.34 8.17 5.84
N SER A 73 2.52 6.92 6.25
CA SER A 73 1.50 6.08 6.89
C SER A 73 2.04 5.61 8.23
N THR A 74 1.38 5.98 9.32
CA THR A 74 1.88 5.74 10.70
C THR A 74 2.26 4.29 10.99
N LEU A 75 1.56 3.33 10.38
CA LEU A 75 1.86 1.91 10.56
C LEU A 75 2.53 1.28 9.34
N GLY A 76 2.37 1.88 8.15
CA GLY A 76 2.94 1.40 6.89
C GLY A 76 4.25 2.06 6.47
N GLY A 77 4.77 3.03 7.22
CA GLY A 77 5.93 3.83 6.83
C GLY A 77 5.59 4.83 5.73
N LEU A 78 5.80 4.45 4.47
CA LEU A 78 5.46 5.28 3.30
C LEU A 78 4.14 4.77 2.68
N ALA A 79 3.21 5.67 2.36
CA ALA A 79 2.01 5.35 1.56
C ALA A 79 2.28 5.58 0.06
N GLY A 80 3.44 5.10 -0.41
CA GLY A 80 3.96 5.36 -1.76
C GLY A 80 3.42 4.43 -2.84
N CYS A 81 4.14 4.33 -3.96
CA CYS A 81 3.79 3.52 -5.12
C CYS A 81 3.46 2.07 -4.77
N LEU A 82 4.35 1.38 -4.04
CA LEU A 82 4.16 -0.02 -3.69
C LEU A 82 2.94 -0.22 -2.78
N TYR A 83 2.81 0.62 -1.75
CA TYR A 83 1.68 0.57 -0.82
C TYR A 83 0.34 0.83 -1.53
N ASN A 84 0.26 1.90 -2.32
CA ASN A 84 -0.99 2.41 -2.91
C ASN A 84 -1.68 1.39 -3.83
N VAL A 85 -0.91 0.61 -4.58
CA VAL A 85 -1.45 -0.38 -5.51
C VAL A 85 -1.67 -1.76 -4.86
N THR A 86 -1.18 -1.98 -3.63
CA THR A 86 -1.26 -3.29 -2.97
C THR A 86 -2.31 -3.32 -1.87
N ILE A 87 -2.00 -2.77 -0.69
CA ILE A 87 -2.80 -2.89 0.54
C ILE A 87 -4.26 -2.48 0.35
N PRO A 88 -4.59 -1.36 -0.33
CA PRO A 88 -5.98 -0.95 -0.53
C PRO A 88 -6.76 -1.80 -1.54
N ASN A 89 -6.08 -2.64 -2.35
CA ASN A 89 -6.69 -3.42 -3.43
C ASN A 89 -6.94 -4.88 -3.07
N ILE A 90 -6.88 -5.22 -1.78
CA ILE A 90 -7.28 -6.51 -1.24
C ILE A 90 -8.23 -6.33 -0.07
N ASP A 91 -9.13 -7.29 0.16
CA ASP A 91 -9.90 -7.34 1.39
C ASP A 91 -9.03 -7.87 2.56
N ASN A 92 -9.55 -7.84 3.79
CA ASN A 92 -8.82 -8.28 5.00
C ASN A 92 -7.43 -7.62 5.19
N TRP A 93 -7.16 -6.50 4.51
CA TRP A 93 -5.85 -5.85 4.44
C TRP A 93 -5.34 -5.33 5.79
N ARG A 94 -6.25 -5.06 6.72
CA ARG A 94 -5.97 -4.45 8.03
C ARG A 94 -4.95 -5.23 8.85
N ARG A 95 -4.88 -6.55 8.66
CA ARG A 95 -3.88 -7.40 9.32
C ARG A 95 -2.44 -7.01 8.96
N PHE A 96 -2.24 -6.50 7.75
CA PHE A 96 -0.94 -6.02 7.27
C PHE A 96 -0.60 -4.61 7.74
N THR A 97 -1.54 -3.88 8.34
CA THR A 97 -1.31 -2.51 8.81
C THR A 97 -1.37 -2.36 10.31
N GLN A 98 -1.65 -3.42 11.08
CA GLN A 98 -1.78 -3.34 12.55
C GLN A 98 -0.53 -3.79 13.31
N LEU A 99 0.24 -4.73 12.75
CA LEU A 99 1.43 -5.31 13.38
C LEU A 99 2.69 -4.84 12.69
N SER A 100 3.61 -4.25 13.46
CA SER A 100 4.92 -3.83 12.97
C SER A 100 5.71 -5.04 12.47
N GLY A 101 6.07 -5.04 11.18
CA GLY A 101 6.96 -6.03 10.56
C GLY A 101 6.32 -6.88 9.45
N TYR A 102 5.07 -7.34 9.62
CA TYR A 102 4.42 -8.20 8.61
C TYR A 102 3.88 -7.41 7.40
N GLY A 103 3.52 -6.14 7.59
CA GLY A 103 3.04 -5.30 6.49
C GLY A 103 4.04 -5.15 5.35
N GLY A 104 5.33 -5.04 5.70
CA GLY A 104 6.38 -4.85 4.71
C GLY A 104 6.56 -6.06 3.79
N THR A 105 6.58 -7.28 4.35
CA THR A 105 6.70 -8.51 3.55
C THR A 105 5.47 -8.76 2.69
N ALA A 106 4.28 -8.40 3.19
CA ALA A 106 3.04 -8.47 2.43
C ALA A 106 3.04 -7.52 1.22
N ILE A 107 3.46 -6.26 1.38
CA ILE A 107 3.55 -5.28 0.27
C ILE A 107 4.44 -5.82 -0.86
N VAL A 108 5.64 -6.32 -0.54
CA VAL A 108 6.57 -6.89 -1.53
C VAL A 108 5.95 -8.09 -2.22
N SER A 109 5.34 -9.01 -1.47
CA SER A 109 4.74 -10.22 -2.00
C SER A 109 3.53 -9.94 -2.90
N LEU A 110 2.70 -8.98 -2.50
CA LEU A 110 1.54 -8.50 -3.27
C LEU A 110 1.98 -7.83 -4.57
N TYR A 111 2.99 -6.97 -4.53
CA TYR A 111 3.49 -6.32 -5.73
C TYR A 111 4.15 -7.31 -6.69
N ASN A 112 4.86 -8.32 -6.18
CA ASN A 112 5.43 -9.40 -6.99
C ASN A 112 4.36 -10.34 -7.60
N ASN A 113 3.13 -10.31 -7.10
CA ASN A 113 2.04 -11.13 -7.61
C ASN A 113 1.63 -10.67 -9.03
N PRO A 114 1.50 -11.57 -10.02
CA PRO A 114 1.13 -11.21 -11.39
C PRO A 114 -0.25 -10.55 -11.52
N VAL A 115 -1.14 -10.70 -10.53
CA VAL A 115 -2.43 -9.99 -10.48
C VAL A 115 -2.24 -8.48 -10.41
N ILE A 116 -1.18 -8.01 -9.74
CA ILE A 116 -0.86 -6.59 -9.57
C ILE A 116 0.35 -6.18 -10.42
N GLY A 117 1.55 -6.67 -10.08
CA GLY A 117 2.82 -6.08 -10.54
C GLY A 117 2.96 -6.03 -12.06
N LYS A 118 2.55 -7.09 -12.76
CA LYS A 118 2.62 -7.17 -14.23
C LYS A 118 1.69 -6.18 -14.95
N LYS A 119 0.68 -5.67 -14.25
CA LYS A 119 -0.29 -4.71 -14.80
C LYS A 119 0.17 -3.27 -14.59
N VAL A 120 1.01 -2.98 -13.59
CA VAL A 120 1.52 -1.63 -13.32
C VAL A 120 2.54 -1.23 -14.38
N VAL A 121 2.19 -0.24 -15.21
CA VAL A 121 3.03 0.18 -16.35
C VAL A 121 3.64 1.56 -16.20
N LEU A 122 3.12 2.37 -15.28
CA LEU A 122 3.62 3.69 -14.95
C LEU A 122 3.19 4.06 -13.54
N ASN A 123 4.08 4.72 -12.81
CA ASN A 123 3.82 5.34 -11.52
C ASN A 123 4.05 6.84 -11.64
N ILE A 124 3.12 7.66 -11.13
CA ILE A 124 3.21 9.12 -11.07
C ILE A 124 2.88 9.53 -9.64
N MET A 125 3.90 9.73 -8.80
CA MET A 125 3.69 10.17 -7.44
C MET A 125 3.39 11.67 -7.38
N ASP A 126 2.26 12.00 -6.76
CA ASP A 126 1.85 13.37 -6.46
C ASP A 126 2.51 13.87 -5.17
N GLY A 127 3.52 14.71 -5.32
CA GLY A 127 4.17 15.47 -4.26
C GLY A 127 3.88 16.96 -4.36
N LEU A 128 2.73 17.40 -4.89
CA LEU A 128 2.36 18.81 -4.89
C LEU A 128 2.16 19.32 -3.46
N ALA A 129 1.42 18.54 -2.65
CA ALA A 129 1.28 18.70 -1.21
C ALA A 129 1.66 17.38 -0.54
N ALA A 130 2.91 17.28 -0.07
CA ALA A 130 3.44 16.07 0.54
C ALA A 130 3.22 16.07 2.05
N GLN A 131 2.84 14.93 2.62
CA GLN A 131 2.57 14.79 4.07
C GLN A 131 3.64 13.95 4.75
N TYR A 132 4.39 14.54 5.67
CA TYR A 132 5.51 13.85 6.33
C TYR A 132 5.13 13.16 7.66
N ALA A 133 3.92 13.41 8.19
CA ALA A 133 3.44 12.77 9.42
C ALA A 133 1.91 12.72 9.53
N GLY A 134 1.41 11.87 10.45
CA GLY A 134 0.02 11.83 10.89
C GLY A 134 -0.93 11.10 9.93
N GLY A 135 -0.39 10.32 8.99
CA GLY A 135 -1.20 9.49 8.11
C GLY A 135 -1.96 8.38 8.85
N PRO A 136 -2.87 7.66 8.18
CA PRO A 136 -3.10 7.69 6.73
C PRO A 136 -4.09 8.79 6.27
N GLN A 137 -4.79 9.46 7.17
CA GLN A 137 -5.68 10.57 6.81
C GLN A 137 -4.89 11.82 6.43
N SER A 138 -5.52 12.70 5.64
CA SER A 138 -4.97 14.03 5.33
C SER A 138 -4.81 14.85 6.60
N GLN A 139 -3.60 15.34 6.85
CA GLN A 139 -3.21 16.19 7.97
C GLN A 139 -2.51 17.44 7.44
N PRO A 140 -3.25 18.53 7.15
CA PRO A 140 -2.68 19.77 6.62
C PRO A 140 -1.56 20.37 7.49
N ASN A 141 -1.61 20.15 8.81
CA ASN A 141 -0.59 20.62 9.75
C ASN A 141 0.78 19.94 9.58
N TYR A 142 0.82 18.81 8.89
CA TYR A 142 2.02 18.01 8.64
C TYR A 142 2.29 17.86 7.14
N ALA A 143 1.77 18.79 6.35
CA ALA A 143 1.92 18.83 4.90
C ALA A 143 2.83 19.99 4.47
N VAL A 144 3.59 19.79 3.39
CA VAL A 144 4.50 20.78 2.81
C VAL A 144 4.20 20.95 1.33
N HIS A 145 4.33 22.19 0.83
CA HIS A 145 4.22 22.49 -0.59
C HIS A 145 5.52 22.09 -1.31
N HIS A 146 5.63 20.82 -1.68
CA HIS A 146 6.81 20.27 -2.35
C HIS A 146 6.79 20.51 -3.88
N ALA A 147 5.61 20.77 -4.46
CA ALA A 147 5.42 21.19 -5.85
C ALA A 147 6.12 20.28 -6.89
N THR A 148 6.19 18.97 -6.62
CA THR A 148 6.95 18.02 -7.45
C THR A 148 6.08 16.82 -7.83
N LEU A 149 6.17 16.39 -9.08
CA LEU A 149 5.65 15.11 -9.55
C LEU A 149 6.82 14.20 -9.90
N LEU A 150 6.82 12.96 -9.40
CA LEU A 150 7.82 11.96 -9.74
C LEU A 150 7.17 10.90 -10.64
N ALA A 151 7.71 10.69 -11.84
CA ALA A 151 7.17 9.72 -12.79
C ALA A 151 8.23 8.70 -13.20
N SER A 152 7.89 7.41 -13.12
CA SER A 152 8.78 6.31 -13.50
C SER A 152 8.00 5.01 -13.70
N LYS A 153 8.60 4.08 -14.45
CA LYS A 153 8.14 2.68 -14.49
C LYS A 153 8.60 1.90 -13.26
N ASP A 154 9.66 2.36 -12.59
CA ASP A 154 10.19 1.76 -11.37
C ASP A 154 9.53 2.40 -10.14
N PRO A 155 8.59 1.72 -9.46
CA PRO A 155 7.97 2.24 -8.24
C PRO A 155 8.93 2.28 -7.06
N VAL A 156 9.90 1.36 -6.99
CA VAL A 156 10.84 1.24 -5.87
C VAL A 156 11.76 2.47 -5.88
N ALA A 157 12.19 2.91 -7.06
CA ALA A 157 12.99 4.12 -7.20
C ALA A 157 12.24 5.38 -6.74
N ILE A 158 10.95 5.51 -7.10
CA ILE A 158 10.13 6.64 -6.62
C ILE A 158 9.98 6.59 -5.10
N ASP A 159 9.64 5.42 -4.55
CA ASP A 159 9.43 5.26 -3.11
C ASP A 159 10.73 5.51 -2.32
N ALA A 160 11.88 5.11 -2.83
CA ALA A 160 13.18 5.39 -2.23
C ALA A 160 13.50 6.89 -2.19
N LEU A 161 13.22 7.63 -3.27
CA LEU A 161 13.37 9.09 -3.31
C LEU A 161 12.40 9.80 -2.37
N ALA A 162 11.15 9.34 -2.34
CA ALA A 162 10.10 9.88 -1.47
C ALA A 162 10.42 9.65 0.02
N LEU A 163 10.88 8.45 0.38
CA LEU A 163 11.31 8.12 1.74
C LEU A 163 12.44 9.05 2.21
N GLN A 164 13.48 9.23 1.39
CA GLN A 164 14.59 10.14 1.70
C GLN A 164 14.09 11.57 1.97
N ARG A 165 13.15 12.04 1.13
CA ARG A 165 12.59 13.38 1.26
C ARG A 165 11.72 13.53 2.51
N ILE A 166 10.85 12.55 2.79
CA ILE A 166 10.00 12.54 3.98
C ILE A 166 10.86 12.51 5.25
N ASP A 167 11.88 11.66 5.31
CA ASP A 167 12.77 11.58 6.48
C ASP A 167 13.55 12.90 6.70
N ALA A 168 13.88 13.63 5.64
CA ALA A 168 14.46 14.97 5.75
C ALA A 168 13.49 15.97 6.43
N TRP A 169 12.23 16.04 5.99
CA TRP A 169 11.22 16.90 6.62
C TRP A 169 10.90 16.47 8.06
N ARG A 170 10.87 15.17 8.32
CA ARG A 170 10.68 14.64 9.68
C ARG A 170 11.83 15.05 10.59
N LYS A 171 13.08 15.00 10.10
CA LYS A 171 14.24 15.47 10.85
C LYS A 171 14.13 16.97 11.18
N GLU A 172 13.73 17.80 10.23
CA GLU A 172 13.49 19.24 10.44
C GLU A 172 12.40 19.48 11.49
N ALA A 173 11.35 18.66 11.48
CA ALA A 173 10.25 18.69 12.45
C ALA A 173 10.55 17.94 13.77
N GLN A 174 11.80 17.51 14.01
CA GLN A 174 12.22 16.77 15.22
C GLN A 174 11.45 15.45 15.45
N LEU A 175 11.02 14.80 14.36
CA LEU A 175 10.36 13.49 14.37
C LEU A 175 11.36 12.37 14.04
N PRO A 176 11.15 11.15 14.58
CA PRO A 176 11.96 10.00 14.23
C PRO A 176 11.75 9.62 12.75
N PRO A 177 12.77 9.09 12.05
CA PRO A 177 12.63 8.63 10.67
C PRO A 177 11.69 7.41 10.58
N ILE A 178 11.13 7.18 9.39
CA ILE A 178 10.23 6.06 9.09
C ILE A 178 10.91 4.93 8.32
N GLY A 179 12.22 5.02 8.06
CA GLY A 179 12.95 4.00 7.29
C GLY A 179 12.80 2.56 7.79
N ARG A 180 12.60 2.34 9.10
CA ARG A 180 12.33 0.99 9.63
C ARG A 180 10.94 0.49 9.24
N GLN A 181 9.93 1.35 9.29
CA GLN A 181 8.55 1.04 8.89
C GLN A 181 8.46 0.85 7.37
N ALA A 182 9.23 1.64 6.62
CA ALA A 182 9.34 1.58 5.16
C ALA A 182 10.45 0.62 4.66
N ALA A 183 10.94 -0.30 5.50
CA ALA A 183 12.02 -1.22 5.14
C ALA A 183 11.70 -2.12 3.94
N TYR A 184 10.41 -2.29 3.62
CA TYR A 184 9.95 -3.02 2.44
C TYR A 184 10.45 -2.43 1.12
N ILE A 185 10.80 -1.14 1.07
CA ILE A 185 11.36 -0.50 -0.13
C ILE A 185 12.73 -1.14 -0.45
N GLN A 186 13.56 -1.29 0.58
CA GLN A 186 14.87 -1.95 0.45
C GLN A 186 14.69 -3.43 0.07
N VAL A 187 13.79 -4.15 0.75
CA VAL A 187 13.48 -5.56 0.43
C VAL A 187 12.99 -5.71 -1.01
N ALA A 188 12.14 -4.80 -1.50
CA ALA A 188 11.67 -4.80 -2.89
C ALA A 188 12.83 -4.66 -3.89
N GLY A 189 13.81 -3.82 -3.57
CA GLY A 189 15.04 -3.71 -4.36
C GLY A 189 15.86 -4.99 -4.37
N GLU A 190 16.00 -5.65 -3.22
CA GLU A 190 16.78 -6.89 -3.06
C GLU A 190 16.16 -8.07 -3.81
N VAL A 191 14.83 -8.16 -3.88
CA VAL A 191 14.12 -9.19 -4.66
C VAL A 191 13.95 -8.84 -6.15
N GLY A 192 14.52 -7.72 -6.60
CA GLY A 192 14.56 -7.35 -8.02
C GLY A 192 13.27 -6.71 -8.57
N LEU A 193 12.42 -6.13 -7.72
CA LEU A 193 11.20 -5.41 -8.16
C LEU A 193 11.49 -3.99 -8.64
N GLY A 194 12.70 -3.49 -8.44
CA GLY A 194 13.15 -2.15 -8.83
C GLY A 194 14.47 -1.77 -8.16
N HIS A 195 14.76 -0.48 -8.08
CA HIS A 195 16.01 0.03 -7.50
C HIS A 195 15.75 0.91 -6.27
N ALA A 196 16.15 0.44 -5.09
CA ALA A 196 16.08 1.19 -3.84
C ALA A 196 17.35 2.03 -3.56
N ASP A 197 18.49 1.64 -4.13
CA ASP A 197 19.77 2.35 -3.97
C ASP A 197 19.78 3.64 -4.80
N HIS A 198 19.88 4.79 -4.11
CA HIS A 198 19.92 6.11 -4.76
C HIS A 198 21.07 6.26 -5.76
N ALA A 199 22.20 5.56 -5.57
CA ALA A 199 23.32 5.61 -6.52
C ALA A 199 22.95 4.99 -7.89
N ARG A 200 21.88 4.19 -7.94
CA ARG A 200 21.36 3.56 -9.16
C ARG A 200 20.15 4.28 -9.75
N ILE A 201 19.71 5.38 -9.14
CA ILE A 201 18.54 6.14 -9.56
C ILE A 201 19.01 7.43 -10.26
N GLU A 202 18.70 7.56 -11.54
CA GLU A 202 18.92 8.79 -12.29
C GLU A 202 17.65 9.65 -12.28
N VAL A 203 17.71 10.84 -11.68
CA VAL A 203 16.62 11.82 -11.69
C VAL A 203 16.84 12.81 -12.83
N ARG A 204 15.90 12.85 -13.78
CA ARG A 204 15.89 13.83 -14.88
C ARG A 204 14.74 14.81 -14.70
N ASN A 205 15.07 16.08 -14.60
CA ASN A 205 14.06 17.13 -14.64
C ASN A 205 13.55 17.30 -16.07
N VAL A 206 12.23 17.37 -16.22
CA VAL A 206 11.61 17.77 -17.48
C VAL A 206 11.77 19.28 -17.59
N ASN A 207 12.73 19.73 -18.39
CA ASN A 207 12.87 21.15 -18.71
C ASN A 207 11.62 21.62 -19.47
N ARG A 208 11.19 22.86 -19.20
CA ARG A 208 10.19 23.54 -20.03
C ARG A 208 10.74 23.88 -21.40
#